data_AF-A0A529MFQ9-F1
#
_entry.id   AF-A0A529MFQ9-F1
#
_cell.length_a   1.000
_cell.length_b   1.000
_cell.length_c   1.000
_cell.angle_alpha   90.00
_cell.angle_beta   90.00
_cell.angle_gamma   90.00
#
_symmetry.space_group_name_H-M   'P 1'
#
loop_
_entity.id
_entity.type
_entity.pdbx_description
1 polymer ?
#
loop_
_entity_poly.entity_id
_entity_poly.type
_entity_poly.pdbx_seq_one_letter_code
_entity_poly.pdbx_strand_id
1 'polypeptide(L)' 'MTWTGAGALLILVLTYAGVAVGRIPGLRLDRAGIALLGGAAMIAIGAIGIEDAYKAINFDTITLLLGMMIVV' A
#
# COMPACT_ATOMS: atom_id res chain seq x y z
N MET A 1 -3.85 -16.03 17.76
CA MET A 1 -4.09 -15.28 16.51
C MET A 1 -5.37 -14.50 16.65
N THR A 2 -5.28 -13.19 16.82
CA THR A 2 -6.45 -12.30 16.74
C THR A 2 -6.99 -12.35 15.31
N TRP A 3 -8.31 -12.28 15.13
CA TRP A 3 -8.95 -12.28 13.81
C TRP A 3 -8.41 -11.18 12.87
N THR A 4 -7.95 -10.08 13.46
CA THR A 4 -7.28 -8.97 12.77
C THR A 4 -5.92 -9.36 12.18
N GLY A 5 -5.14 -10.20 12.87
CA GLY A 5 -3.81 -10.61 12.41
C GLY A 5 -3.86 -11.51 11.17
N ALA A 6 -4.84 -12.42 11.10
CA ALA A 6 -5.05 -13.25 9.92
C ALA A 6 -5.52 -12.42 8.71
N GLY A 7 -6.43 -11.46 8.94
CA GLY A 7 -6.87 -10.51 7.90
C GLY A 7 -5.72 -9.65 7.38
N ALA A 8 -4.87 -9.13 8.28
CA ALA A 8 -3.70 -8.35 7.92
C ALA A 8 -2.70 -9.13 7.04
N LEU A 9 -2.43 -10.38 7.39
CA LEU A 9 -1.56 -11.26 6.59
C LEU A 9 -2.13 -11.52 5.20
N LEU A 10 -3.44 -11.77 5.09
CA LEU A 10 -4.10 -11.96 3.80
C LEU A 10 -4.00 -10.71 2.93
N ILE A 11 -4.28 -9.53 3.49
CA ILE A 11 -4.17 -8.25 2.76
C ILE A 11 -2.73 -8.04 2.31
N LEU A 12 -1.75 -8.26 3.18
CA LEU A 12 -0.33 -8.11 2.85
C LEU A 12 0.07 -8.98 1.66
N VAL A 13 -0.27 -10.28 1.70
CA VAL A 13 0.07 -11.22 0.62
C VAL A 13 -0.61 -10.81 -0.68
N LEU A 14 -1.90 -10.44 -0.64
CA LEU A 14 -2.63 -10.00 -1.83
C LEU A 14 -2.08 -8.71 -2.43
N THR A 15 -1.72 -7.73 -1.59
CA THR A 15 -1.12 -6.47 -2.02
C THR A 15 0.23 -6.70 -2.67
N TYR A 16 1.13 -7.47 -2.04
CA TYR A 16 2.44 -7.78 -2.62
C TYR A 16 2.33 -8.59 -3.92
N ALA A 17 1.43 -9.57 -3.98
CA ALA A 17 1.15 -10.30 -5.21
C ALA A 17 0.66 -9.35 -6.32
N GLY A 18 -0.27 -8.44 -6.02
CA GLY A 18 -0.74 -7.44 -6.96
C GLY A 18 0.38 -6.51 -7.45
N VAL A 19 1.21 -6.00 -6.54
CA VAL A 19 2.36 -5.15 -6.89
C VAL A 19 3.36 -5.89 -7.80
N ALA A 20 3.61 -7.18 -7.52
CA ALA A 20 4.49 -8.02 -8.33
C ALA A 20 3.95 -8.24 -9.76
N VAL A 21 2.63 -8.44 -9.90
CA VAL A 21 1.97 -8.56 -11.21
C VAL A 21 2.01 -7.24 -11.99
N GLY A 22 2.02 -6.10 -11.29
CA GLY A 22 2.34 -4.78 -11.86
C GLY A 22 1.18 -4.07 -12.56
N ARG A 23 0.17 -4.79 -13.08
CA ARG A 23 -1.13 -4.23 -13.48
C ARG A 23 -2.25 -5.22 -13.23
N ILE A 24 -3.40 -4.75 -12.77
CA ILE A 24 -4.61 -5.58 -12.68
C ILE A 24 -5.43 -5.35 -13.96
N PRO A 25 -5.58 -6.33 -14.87
CA PRO A 25 -6.41 -6.15 -16.07
C PRO A 25 -7.88 -5.97 -15.66
N GLY A 26 -8.44 -4.78 -15.89
CA GLY A 26 -9.83 -4.43 -15.57
C GLY A 26 -9.98 -3.27 -14.57
N LEU A 27 -9.04 -3.14 -13.63
CA LEU A 27 -8.90 -1.95 -12.79
C LEU A 27 -7.73 -1.12 -13.36
N ARG A 28 -7.94 0.17 -13.65
CA ARG A 28 -6.86 1.07 -14.13
C ARG A 28 -5.88 1.41 -13.01
N LEU A 29 -5.28 0.38 -12.43
CA LEU A 29 -4.50 0.41 -11.21
C LEU A 29 -3.09 -0.06 -11.52
N ASP A 30 -2.13 0.80 -11.20
CA ASP A 30 -0.71 0.52 -11.27
C ASP A 30 -0.18 0.03 -9.90
N ARG A 31 1.13 -0.17 -9.81
CA ARG A 31 1.79 -0.61 -8.57
C ARG A 31 1.50 0.31 -7.38
N ALA A 32 1.46 1.62 -7.60
CA ALA A 32 1.20 2.60 -6.55
C ALA A 32 -0.25 2.52 -6.07
N GLY A 33 -1.21 2.40 -6.98
CA GLY A 33 -2.62 2.21 -6.66
C GLY A 33 -2.89 0.92 -5.88
N ILE A 34 -2.20 -0.17 -6.21
CA ILE A 34 -2.31 -1.45 -5.46
C ILE A 34 -1.79 -1.29 -4.03
N ALA A 35 -0.63 -0.64 -3.87
CA ALA A 35 -0.06 -0.37 -2.54
C ALA A 35 -1.00 0.52 -1.70
N LEU A 36 -1.58 1.55 -2.31
CA LEU A 36 -2.54 2.45 -1.65
C LEU A 36 -3.79 1.70 -1.18
N LEU A 37 -4.38 0.86 -2.04
CA LEU A 37 -5.54 0.03 -1.69
C LEU A 37 -5.23 -0.94 -0.55
N GLY A 38 -4.05 -1.57 -0.57
CA GLY A 38 -3.59 -2.44 0.52
C GLY A 38 -3.52 -1.71 1.86
N GLY A 39 -2.89 -0.53 1.88
CA GLY A 39 -2.83 0.32 3.08
C GLY A 39 -4.21 0.74 3.58
N ALA A 40 -5.10 1.18 2.67
CA ALA A 40 -6.48 1.54 3.01
C ALA A 40 -7.26 0.35 3.59
N ALA A 41 -7.09 -0.85 3.03
CA ALA A 41 -7.72 -2.06 3.55
C ALA A 41 -7.22 -2.42 4.96
N MET A 42 -5.91 -2.25 5.23
CA MET A 42 -5.32 -2.47 6.56
C MET A 42 -5.92 -1.52 7.61
N ILE A 43 -6.18 -0.27 7.25
CA ILE A 43 -6.87 0.70 8.13
C ILE A 43 -8.33 0.29 8.32
N ALA A 44 -9.03 -0.10 7.24
CA ALA A 44 -10.44 -0.45 7.28
C ALA A 44 -10.77 -1.64 8.19
N ILE A 45 -9.86 -2.63 8.27
CA ILE A 45 -10.02 -3.78 9.19
C ILE A 45 -9.47 -3.51 10.60
N GLY A 46 -8.95 -2.32 10.87
CA GLY A 46 -8.36 -1.94 12.16
C GLY A 46 -7.04 -2.63 12.48
N ALA A 47 -6.29 -3.08 11.46
CA ALA A 47 -4.97 -3.69 11.66
C ALA A 47 -3.89 -2.64 11.99
N ILE A 48 -4.08 -1.41 11.51
CA ILE A 48 -3.25 -0.24 11.86
C ILE A 48 -4.16 0.97 12.08
N GLY A 49 -3.85 1.78 13.10
CA GLY A 49 -4.54 3.06 13.33
C GLY A 49 -4.22 4.07 12.23
N ILE A 50 -5.13 5.01 11.96
CA ILE A 50 -4.93 6.00 10.90
C ILE A 50 -3.72 6.92 11.17
N GLU A 51 -3.48 7.28 12.44
CA GLU A 51 -2.32 8.07 12.84
C GLU A 51 -1.00 7.32 12.57
N ASP A 52 -0.97 6.03 12.87
CA ASP A 52 0.22 5.19 12.66
C ASP A 52 0.47 4.94 11.17
N ALA A 53 -0.61 4.80 10.39
CA ALA A 53 -0.52 4.73 8.94
C ALA A 53 0.08 6.00 8.33
N TYR A 54 -0.31 7.19 8.81
CA TYR A 54 0.30 8.45 8.37
C TYR A 54 1.77 8.56 8.78
N LYS A 55 2.12 8.16 10.00
CA LYS A 55 3.51 8.15 10.47
C LYS A 55 4.40 7.18 9.68
N ALA A 56 3.82 6.13 9.10
CA ALA A 56 4.55 5.20 8.24
C ALA A 56 4.88 5.78 6.85
N ILE A 57 4.25 6.89 6.43
CA ILE A 57 4.53 7.54 5.15
C ILE A 57 5.83 8.34 5.26
N ASN A 58 6.84 7.94 4.48
CA ASN A 58 8.10 8.67 4.39
C ASN A 58 8.04 9.71 3.25
N PHE A 59 7.81 10.98 3.64
CA PHE A 59 7.75 12.08 2.68
C PHE A 59 9.09 12.39 2.01
N ASP A 60 10.22 12.22 2.69
CA ASP A 60 11.54 12.46 2.10
C ASP A 60 11.77 11.56 0.88
N THR A 61 11.38 10.29 0.97
CA THR A 61 11.48 9.32 -0.12
C THR A 61 10.53 9.66 -1.26
N ILE A 62 9.27 10.01 -0.96
CA ILE A 62 8.31 10.42 -2.00
C ILE A 62 8.83 11.64 -2.75
N THR A 63 9.34 12.64 -2.02
CA THR A 63 9.86 13.88 -2.61
C THR A 63 11.12 13.62 -3.43
N LEU A 64 12.02 12.75 -2.95
CA LEU A 64 13.21 12.31 -3.68
C LEU A 64 12.85 11.60 -4.98
N LEU A 65 11.99 10.59 -4.92
CA LEU A 65 11.57 9.82 -6.10
C LEU A 65 10.84 10.70 -7.11
N LEU A 66 9.94 11.57 -6.64
CA LEU A 66 9.26 12.55 -7.47
C LEU A 66 10.24 13.50 -8.15
N GLY A 67 11.21 14.04 -7.41
CA GLY A 67 12.26 14.90 -7.95
C GLY A 67 13.07 14.21 -9.05
N MET A 68 13.45 12.95 -8.85
CA MET A 68 14.12 12.17 -9.89
C MET A 68 13.24 11.96 -11.13
N MET A 69 11.94 11.72 -10.97
CA MET A 69 11.02 11.56 -12.11
C MET A 69 10.75 12.85 -12.89
N ILE A 70 10.85 14.02 -12.25
CA ILE A 70 10.63 15.32 -12.91
C ILE A 70 11.89 15.80 -13.62
N VAL A 71 13.07 15.55 -13.04
CA VAL A 71 14.36 16.01 -13.59
C VAL A 71 14.80 15.19 -14.80
N VAL A 72 14.44 13.90 -14.84
CA VAL A 72 14.69 12.98 -15.97
C VAL A 72 13.66 13.20 -17.07
#